data_AF-A0A9X2HDU6-F1
#
_entry.id   AF-A0A9X2HDU6-F1
#
_cell.length_a   1.000
_cell.length_b   1.000
_cell.length_c   1.000
_cell.angle_alpha   90.00
_cell.angle_beta   90.00
_cell.angle_gamma   90.00
#
_symmetry.space_group_name_H-M   'P 1'
#
loop_
_entity.id
_entity.type
_entity.pdbx_description
1 polymer ?
#
loop_
_entity_poly.entity_id
_entity_poly.type
_entity_poly.pdbx_seq_one_letter_code
_entity_poly.pdbx_strand_id
1 'polypeptide(L)'
;MTGGGTRAASVAAGLELVESLPDRSRLHGILVHDAARCLAPATVFDAVAAALDAGERAVIPVLPVTDTIKAVDAAGYVVSTPQRAGLRIVQTPQGFDLDTLATAHREAAALPAEVAAGVTDDAMLAETLGIPVATVPGSAESLKITVPLDLLLADAVLAERAR
;
A
#
# COMPACT_ATOMS: atom_id res chain seq x y z
N MET A 1 -7.47 -2.56 -19.74
CA MET A 1 -7.49 -3.77 -18.89
C MET A 1 -8.74 -3.76 -18.03
N THR A 2 -9.20 -4.93 -17.61
CA THR A 2 -10.26 -5.08 -16.60
C THR A 2 -9.62 -5.58 -15.31
N GLY A 3 -10.07 -5.11 -14.15
CA GLY A 3 -9.59 -5.61 -12.86
C GLY A 3 -9.94 -7.09 -12.66
N GLY A 4 -9.15 -7.78 -11.82
CA GLY A 4 -9.40 -9.16 -11.42
C GLY A 4 -10.43 -9.28 -10.29
N GLY A 5 -10.79 -10.52 -9.91
CA GLY A 5 -11.74 -10.78 -8.83
C GLY A 5 -11.25 -10.42 -7.42
N THR A 6 -9.96 -10.09 -7.27
CA THR A 6 -9.34 -9.63 -6.03
C THR A 6 -8.42 -8.45 -6.30
N ARG A 7 -8.02 -7.73 -5.23
CA ARG A 7 -7.00 -6.67 -5.32
C ARG A 7 -5.71 -7.20 -5.93
N ALA A 8 -5.19 -8.31 -5.39
CA ALA A 8 -3.95 -8.93 -5.88
C ALA A 8 -4.02 -9.36 -7.35
N ALA A 9 -5.16 -9.92 -7.80
CA ALA A 9 -5.36 -10.27 -9.20
C ALA A 9 -5.39 -9.05 -10.13
N SER A 10 -5.94 -7.93 -9.66
CA SER A 10 -5.93 -6.67 -10.42
C SER A 10 -4.52 -6.10 -10.57
N VAL A 11 -3.70 -6.17 -9.51
CA VAL A 11 -2.29 -5.74 -9.55
C VAL A 11 -1.48 -6.64 -10.46
N ALA A 12 -1.63 -7.97 -10.36
CA ALA A 12 -0.96 -8.93 -11.23
C ALA A 12 -1.26 -8.68 -12.72
N ALA A 13 -2.52 -8.44 -13.09
CA ALA A 13 -2.87 -8.08 -14.47
C ALA A 13 -2.23 -6.76 -14.93
N GLY A 14 -2.02 -5.81 -14.00
CA GLY A 14 -1.31 -4.57 -14.28
C GLY A 14 0.19 -4.80 -14.52
N LEU A 15 0.79 -5.69 -13.74
CA LEU A 15 2.19 -6.09 -13.90
C LEU A 15 2.44 -6.79 -15.23
N GLU A 16 1.56 -7.72 -15.63
CA GLU A 16 1.65 -8.38 -16.94
C GLU A 16 1.67 -7.37 -18.10
N LEU A 17 0.88 -6.31 -18.01
CA LEU A 17 0.89 -5.24 -19.00
C LEU A 17 2.21 -4.48 -19.00
N VAL A 18 2.73 -4.13 -17.82
CA VAL A 18 4.04 -3.48 -17.70
C VAL A 18 5.13 -4.37 -18.29
N GLU A 19 5.15 -5.66 -17.98
CA GLU A 19 6.11 -6.65 -18.52
C GLU A 19 6.02 -6.81 -20.04
N SER A 20 4.82 -6.64 -20.61
CA SER A 20 4.57 -6.71 -22.05
C SER A 20 5.04 -5.49 -22.84
N LEU A 21 5.48 -4.41 -22.17
CA LEU A 21 5.91 -3.19 -22.85
C LEU A 21 7.15 -3.44 -23.71
N PRO A 22 7.18 -2.93 -24.97
CA PRO A 22 8.31 -3.16 -25.89
C PRO A 22 9.65 -2.61 -25.39
N ASP A 23 9.64 -1.54 -24.59
CA ASP A 23 10.80 -0.95 -23.95
C ASP A 23 10.49 -0.67 -22.47
N ARG A 24 11.27 -1.32 -21.60
CA ARG A 24 11.22 -1.18 -20.14
C ARG A 24 12.50 -0.64 -19.55
N SER A 25 13.48 -0.28 -20.38
CA SER A 25 14.83 0.14 -19.94
C SER A 25 14.82 1.37 -19.03
N ARG A 26 13.74 2.15 -19.08
CA ARG A 26 13.51 3.35 -18.28
C ARG A 26 12.57 3.16 -17.09
N LEU A 27 12.05 1.95 -16.88
CA LEU A 27 11.15 1.65 -15.77
C LEU A 27 11.97 1.03 -14.64
N HIS A 28 12.19 1.81 -13.58
CA HIS A 28 12.98 1.40 -12.43
C HIS A 28 12.12 0.81 -11.30
N GLY A 29 10.87 1.25 -11.21
CA GLY A 29 9.94 0.79 -10.20
C GLY A 29 8.48 1.04 -10.60
N ILE A 30 7.59 0.55 -9.76
CA ILE A 30 6.15 0.65 -9.91
C ILE A 30 5.54 1.09 -8.58
N LEU A 31 4.56 2.00 -8.66
CA LEU A 31 3.80 2.49 -7.52
C LEU A 31 2.37 1.96 -7.64
N VAL A 32 1.95 1.12 -6.69
CA VAL A 32 0.57 0.62 -6.61
C VAL A 32 -0.23 1.54 -5.69
N HIS A 33 -1.24 2.21 -6.24
CA HIS A 33 -2.07 3.16 -5.52
C HIS A 33 -3.54 2.76 -5.50
N ASP A 34 -4.18 2.95 -4.34
CA ASP A 34 -5.60 2.69 -4.19
C ASP A 34 -6.35 3.93 -4.70
N ALA A 35 -7.17 3.78 -5.75
CA ALA A 35 -7.98 4.89 -6.27
C ALA A 35 -8.90 5.54 -5.23
N ALA A 36 -9.26 4.80 -4.17
CA ALA A 36 -10.02 5.31 -3.03
C ALA A 36 -9.23 6.32 -2.16
N ARG A 37 -7.93 6.53 -2.37
CA ARG A 37 -7.11 7.58 -1.73
C ARG A 37 -6.96 8.78 -2.66
N CYS A 38 -8.08 9.25 -3.20
CA CYS A 38 -8.14 10.22 -4.30
C CYS A 38 -7.50 11.59 -4.02
N LEU A 39 -7.24 11.92 -2.75
CA LEU A 39 -6.65 13.21 -2.33
C LEU A 39 -5.17 13.10 -1.94
N ALA A 40 -4.56 11.92 -2.07
CA ALA A 40 -3.15 11.72 -1.78
C ALA A 40 -2.27 12.76 -2.51
N PRO A 41 -1.49 13.58 -1.78
CA PRO A 41 -0.72 14.64 -2.40
C PRO A 41 0.48 14.08 -3.17
N ALA A 42 0.89 14.77 -4.25
CA ALA A 42 2.01 14.38 -5.10
C ALA A 42 3.31 14.15 -4.30
N THR A 43 3.52 14.92 -3.23
CA THR A 43 4.69 14.79 -2.34
C THR A 43 4.85 13.40 -1.73
N VAL A 44 3.76 12.65 -1.51
CA VAL A 44 3.83 11.26 -1.03
C VAL A 44 4.32 10.33 -2.14
N PHE A 45 3.90 10.55 -3.39
CA PHE A 45 4.39 9.79 -4.55
C PHE A 45 5.87 10.08 -4.78
N ASP A 46 6.26 11.35 -4.74
CA ASP A 46 7.65 11.78 -4.90
C ASP A 46 8.56 11.16 -3.83
N ALA A 47 8.12 11.11 -2.57
CA ALA A 47 8.88 10.49 -1.49
C ALA A 47 9.08 8.98 -1.70
N VAL A 48 8.05 8.27 -2.14
CA VAL A 48 8.13 6.84 -2.45
C VAL A 48 9.06 6.61 -3.64
N ALA A 49 8.90 7.37 -4.72
CA ALA A 49 9.76 7.27 -5.91
C ALA A 49 11.24 7.58 -5.58
N ALA A 50 11.50 8.65 -4.81
CA ALA A 50 12.84 9.01 -4.41
C ALA A 50 13.53 7.93 -3.56
N ALA A 51 12.77 7.22 -2.72
CA ALA A 51 13.30 6.09 -1.94
C ALA A 51 13.66 4.89 -2.84
N LEU A 52 12.84 4.59 -3.85
CA LEU A 52 13.19 3.58 -4.85
C LEU A 52 14.45 3.97 -5.65
N ASP A 53 14.54 5.23 -6.08
CA ASP A 53 15.71 5.76 -6.79
C ASP A 53 16.98 5.74 -5.91
N ALA A 54 16.82 5.82 -4.58
CA ALA A 54 17.91 5.68 -3.61
C ALA A 54 18.33 4.22 -3.37
N GLY A 55 17.65 3.24 -3.98
CA GLY A 55 18.00 1.82 -3.96
C GLY A 55 17.11 0.94 -3.05
N GLU A 56 16.03 1.48 -2.48
CA GLU A 56 15.06 0.66 -1.77
C GLU A 56 14.27 -0.23 -2.75
N ARG A 57 13.98 -1.46 -2.33
CA ARG A 57 13.26 -2.44 -3.17
C ARG A 57 11.74 -2.44 -2.94
N ALA A 58 11.32 -2.04 -1.75
CA ALA A 58 9.93 -1.94 -1.34
C ALA A 58 9.78 -0.77 -0.37
N VAL A 59 8.80 0.11 -0.60
CA VAL A 59 8.61 1.36 0.15
C VAL A 59 7.13 1.61 0.39
N ILE A 60 6.76 1.94 1.62
CA ILE A 60 5.39 2.32 1.98
C ILE A 60 5.32 3.66 2.71
N PRO A 61 4.35 4.53 2.39
CA PRO A 61 4.06 5.71 3.18
C PRO A 61 3.31 5.31 4.45
N VAL A 62 3.69 5.93 5.57
CA VAL A 62 3.12 5.62 6.88
C VAL A 62 2.78 6.85 7.70
N LEU A 63 1.75 6.73 8.53
CA LEU A 63 1.43 7.68 9.59
C LEU A 63 1.64 7.06 10.98
N PRO A 64 2.01 7.84 11.99
CA PRO A 64 1.99 7.36 13.37
C PRO A 64 0.55 7.01 13.78
N VAL A 65 0.40 5.95 14.58
CA VAL A 65 -0.88 5.68 15.22
C VAL A 65 -1.10 6.67 16.37
N THR A 66 -2.21 7.40 16.34
CA THR A 66 -2.58 8.38 17.37
C THR A 66 -3.37 7.75 18.51
N ASP A 67 -4.27 6.82 18.19
CA ASP A 67 -5.14 6.18 19.18
C ASP A 67 -4.46 4.99 19.86
N THR A 68 -5.01 4.55 21.00
CA THR A 68 -4.51 3.33 21.65
C THR A 68 -5.05 2.11 20.91
N ILE A 69 -4.17 1.21 20.49
CA ILE A 69 -4.56 -0.05 19.84
C ILE A 69 -4.67 -1.16 20.89
N LYS A 70 -5.74 -1.93 20.82
CA LYS A 70 -5.97 -3.14 21.62
C LYS A 70 -6.05 -4.33 20.68
N ALA A 71 -5.34 -5.42 21.00
CA ALA A 71 -5.64 -6.71 20.42
C ALA A 71 -6.81 -7.32 21.22
N VAL A 72 -7.84 -7.79 20.51
CA VAL A 72 -9.06 -8.37 21.10
C VAL A 72 -9.26 -9.78 20.55
N ASP A 73 -9.78 -10.68 21.38
CA ASP A 73 -10.14 -12.03 20.95
C ASP A 73 -11.54 -12.07 20.28
N ALA A 74 -11.92 -13.25 19.78
CA ALA A 74 -13.22 -13.46 19.15
C ALA A 74 -14.41 -13.28 20.10
N ALA A 75 -14.21 -13.32 21.42
CA ALA A 75 -15.23 -13.08 22.43
C ALA A 75 -15.32 -11.59 22.84
N GLY A 76 -14.47 -10.73 22.29
CA GLY A 76 -14.47 -9.28 22.53
C GLY A 76 -13.65 -8.85 23.75
N TYR A 77 -12.83 -9.74 24.32
CA TYR A 77 -11.97 -9.40 25.45
C TYR A 77 -10.60 -8.92 24.99
N VAL A 78 -10.04 -7.94 25.71
CA VAL A 78 -8.70 -7.42 25.44
C VAL A 78 -7.66 -8.51 25.77
N VAL A 79 -6.87 -8.88 24.78
CA VAL A 79 -5.73 -9.82 24.90
C VAL A 79 -4.45 -9.06 25.22
N SER A 80 -4.21 -7.93 24.55
CA SER A 80 -2.99 -7.14 24.76
C SER A 80 -3.15 -5.69 24.30
N THR A 81 -2.19 -4.84 24.69
CA THR A 81 -2.07 -3.45 24.24
C THR A 81 -0.66 -3.26 23.69
N PRO A 82 -0.47 -3.36 22.36
CA PRO A 82 0.86 -3.19 21.76
C PRO A 82 1.46 -1.79 22.03
N GLN A 83 2.79 -1.70 22.05
CA GLN A 83 3.48 -0.42 22.22
C GLN A 83 3.30 0.45 20.97
N ARG A 84 2.49 1.52 21.09
CA ARG A 84 2.12 2.42 20.00
C ARG A 84 3.30 3.05 19.25
N ALA A 85 4.44 3.27 19.92
CA ALA A 85 5.61 3.95 19.34
C ALA A 85 6.16 3.27 18.07
N GLY A 86 6.06 1.94 17.97
CA GLY A 86 6.47 1.18 16.79
C GLY A 86 5.36 0.95 15.75
N LEU A 87 4.12 1.33 16.05
CA LEU A 87 2.98 1.08 15.16
C LEU A 87 2.77 2.19 14.15
N ARG A 88 2.34 1.80 12.96
CA ARG A 88 2.12 2.69 11.83
C ARG A 88 0.82 2.36 11.10
N ILE A 89 0.16 3.39 10.60
CA ILE A 89 -0.96 3.27 9.66
C ILE A 89 -0.34 3.28 8.26
N VAL A 90 -0.48 2.18 7.53
CA VAL A 90 0.04 2.06 6.16
C VAL A 90 -0.88 2.78 5.18
N GLN A 91 -0.27 3.46 4.21
CA GLN A 91 -0.95 4.15 3.12
C GLN A 91 -0.46 3.62 1.77
N THR A 92 -1.10 4.06 0.69
CA THR A 92 -0.59 3.90 -0.68
C THR A 92 -0.36 5.30 -1.29
N PRO A 93 0.52 5.47 -2.28
CA PRO A 93 1.15 4.46 -3.13
C PRO A 93 2.15 3.57 -2.39
N GLN A 94 2.15 2.26 -2.65
CA GLN A 94 3.23 1.36 -2.25
C GLN A 94 4.18 1.23 -3.43
N GLY A 95 5.46 1.52 -3.22
CA GLY A 95 6.48 1.49 -4.26
C GLY A 95 7.32 0.22 -4.21
N PHE A 96 7.63 -0.34 -5.37
CA PHE A 96 8.49 -1.52 -5.49
C PHE A 96 9.39 -1.40 -6.71
N ASP A 97 10.57 -2.00 -6.66
CA ASP A 97 11.23 -2.37 -7.90
C ASP A 97 10.39 -3.42 -8.65
N LEU A 98 10.55 -3.49 -9.98
CA LEU A 98 9.71 -4.34 -10.82
C LEU A 98 9.87 -5.84 -10.50
N ASP A 99 11.10 -6.30 -10.33
CA ASP A 99 11.42 -7.72 -10.14
C ASP A 99 10.91 -8.24 -8.78
N THR A 100 11.02 -7.41 -7.74
CA THR A 100 10.49 -7.64 -6.40
C THR A 100 9.00 -7.87 -6.46
N LEU A 101 8.24 -6.93 -7.03
CA LEU A 101 6.78 -7.05 -7.05
C LEU A 101 6.29 -8.18 -7.95
N ALA A 102 6.90 -8.36 -9.12
CA ALA A 102 6.58 -9.47 -10.03
C ALA A 102 6.83 -10.83 -9.36
N THR A 103 7.95 -10.98 -8.66
CA THR A 103 8.27 -12.20 -7.90
C THR A 103 7.31 -12.41 -6.75
N ALA A 104 6.99 -11.36 -6.00
CA ALA A 104 6.05 -11.42 -4.88
C ALA A 104 4.66 -11.91 -5.32
N HIS A 105 4.13 -11.38 -6.42
CA HIS A 105 2.85 -11.84 -6.96
C HIS A 105 2.89 -13.27 -7.52
N ARG A 106 3.99 -13.67 -8.17
CA ARG A 106 4.14 -15.04 -8.69
C ARG A 106 4.18 -16.08 -7.56
N GLU A 107 4.96 -15.81 -6.51
CA GLU A 107 5.02 -16.69 -5.33
C GLU A 107 3.67 -16.68 -4.57
N ALA A 108 3.02 -15.52 -4.47
CA ALA A 108 1.70 -15.40 -3.85
C ALA A 108 0.63 -16.25 -4.56
N ALA A 109 0.70 -16.38 -5.89
CA ALA A 109 -0.20 -17.22 -6.66
C ALA A 109 -0.05 -18.72 -6.36
N ALA A 110 1.08 -19.13 -5.81
CA ALA A 110 1.33 -20.51 -5.39
C ALA A 110 0.95 -20.78 -3.92
N LEU A 111 0.58 -19.76 -3.15
CA LEU A 111 0.19 -19.91 -1.74
C LEU A 111 -1.16 -20.62 -1.60
N PRO A 112 -1.37 -21.39 -0.51
CA PRO A 112 -2.68 -21.89 -0.15
C PRO A 112 -3.71 -20.76 -0.01
N ALA A 113 -4.96 -21.03 -0.37
CA ALA A 113 -6.01 -20.01 -0.44
C ALA A 113 -6.24 -19.29 0.90
N GLU A 114 -6.10 -20.01 2.01
CA GLU A 114 -6.21 -19.45 3.36
C GLU A 114 -5.09 -18.47 3.71
N VAL A 115 -3.88 -18.70 3.20
CA VAL A 115 -2.73 -17.80 3.39
C VAL A 115 -2.87 -16.59 2.48
N ALA A 116 -3.26 -16.81 1.22
CA ALA A 116 -3.52 -15.74 0.26
C ALA A 116 -4.63 -14.78 0.74
N ALA A 117 -5.64 -15.29 1.45
CA ALA A 117 -6.72 -14.47 2.03
C ALA A 117 -6.25 -13.52 3.15
N GLY A 118 -5.12 -13.81 3.79
CA GLY A 118 -4.52 -12.98 4.83
C GLY A 118 -3.68 -11.82 4.30
N VAL A 119 -3.38 -11.79 3.00
CA VAL A 119 -2.59 -10.71 2.38
C VAL A 119 -3.49 -9.49 2.19
N THR A 120 -3.18 -8.40 2.91
CA THR A 120 -4.01 -7.19 2.88
C THR A 120 -3.46 -6.11 1.95
N ASP A 121 -2.17 -6.13 1.64
CA ASP A 121 -1.50 -5.22 0.71
C ASP A 121 -0.29 -5.88 0.02
N ASP A 122 0.37 -5.15 -0.89
CA ASP A 122 1.49 -5.69 -1.67
C ASP A 122 2.80 -5.69 -0.88
N ALA A 123 2.91 -4.84 0.14
CA ALA A 123 4.07 -4.80 1.03
C ALA A 123 4.19 -6.10 1.84
N MET A 124 3.06 -6.64 2.30
CA MET A 124 3.02 -7.97 2.92
C MET A 124 3.55 -9.06 2.00
N LEU A 125 3.34 -8.97 0.68
CA LEU A 125 3.90 -9.93 -0.27
C LEU A 125 5.42 -9.79 -0.40
N ALA A 126 5.97 -8.57 -0.30
CA ALA A 126 7.42 -8.39 -0.27
C ALA A 126 8.03 -8.93 1.05
N GLU A 127 7.34 -8.74 2.18
CA GLU A 127 7.77 -9.23 3.50
C GLU A 127 7.86 -10.77 3.53
N THR A 128 6.93 -11.50 2.89
CA THR A 128 6.99 -12.97 2.83
C THR A 128 8.19 -13.49 2.05
N LEU A 129 8.75 -12.69 1.14
CA LEU A 129 10.01 -12.97 0.44
C LEU A 129 11.26 -12.59 1.25
N GLY A 130 11.09 -12.11 2.49
CA GLY A 130 12.19 -11.59 3.30
C GLY A 130 12.78 -10.29 2.77
N ILE A 131 12.05 -9.56 1.91
CA ILE A 131 12.48 -8.27 1.39
C ILE A 131 12.13 -7.20 2.43
N PRO A 132 13.11 -6.42 2.92
CA PRO A 132 12.82 -5.32 3.83
C PRO A 132 11.95 -4.28 3.15
N VAL A 133 10.93 -3.80 3.86
CA VAL A 133 10.05 -2.72 3.40
C VAL A 133 10.44 -1.44 4.14
N ALA A 134 10.98 -0.47 3.39
CA ALA A 134 11.29 0.85 3.91
C ALA A 134 10.02 1.68 4.11
N THR A 135 10.10 2.68 4.99
CA THR A 135 8.96 3.58 5.25
C THR A 135 9.32 5.02 4.93
N VAL A 136 8.36 5.76 4.38
CA VAL A 136 8.44 7.22 4.19
C VAL A 136 7.28 7.91 4.90
N PRO A 137 7.38 9.22 5.21
CA PRO A 137 6.26 9.96 5.78
C PRO A 137 5.04 9.94 4.84
N GLY A 138 3.88 9.54 5.38
CA GLY A 138 2.59 9.64 4.70
C GLY A 138 1.93 11.02 4.87
N SER A 139 0.66 11.12 4.46
CA SER A 139 -0.15 12.33 4.62
C SER A 139 -1.54 11.99 5.14
N ALA A 140 -2.06 12.80 6.06
CA ALA A 140 -3.45 12.67 6.52
C ALA A 140 -4.46 12.86 5.37
N GLU A 141 -4.10 13.62 4.33
CA GLU A 141 -4.91 13.79 3.13
C GLU A 141 -4.93 12.55 2.23
N SER A 142 -4.03 11.58 2.44
CA SER A 142 -4.08 10.26 1.79
C SER A 142 -5.08 9.30 2.47
N LEU A 143 -6.14 9.82 3.12
CA LEU A 143 -7.19 9.00 3.69
C LEU A 143 -7.84 8.12 2.61
N LYS A 144 -8.24 6.91 2.99
CA LYS A 144 -8.97 6.01 2.10
C LYS A 144 -10.46 6.24 2.30
N ILE A 145 -11.19 6.52 1.22
CA ILE A 145 -12.65 6.60 1.27
C ILE A 145 -13.19 5.17 1.43
N THR A 146 -13.74 4.88 2.60
CA THR A 146 -14.27 3.56 3.00
C THR A 146 -15.68 3.64 3.56
N VAL A 147 -16.03 4.75 4.22
CA VAL A 147 -17.34 5.00 4.81
C VAL A 147 -17.88 6.37 4.38
N PRO A 148 -19.20 6.62 4.49
CA PRO A 148 -19.79 7.90 4.06
C PRO A 148 -19.19 9.14 4.74
N LEU A 149 -18.71 9.01 5.99
CA LEU A 149 -18.04 10.12 6.69
C LEU A 149 -16.75 10.56 6.00
N ASP A 150 -16.03 9.63 5.36
CA ASP A 150 -14.77 9.94 4.67
C ASP A 150 -15.01 10.89 3.49
N LEU A 151 -16.17 10.82 2.84
CA LEU A 151 -16.55 11.74 1.76
C LEU A 151 -16.70 13.17 2.25
N LEU A 152 -17.29 13.37 3.43
CA LEU A 152 -17.42 14.70 4.03
C LEU A 152 -16.05 15.32 4.31
N LEU A 153 -15.11 14.51 4.79
CA LEU A 153 -13.74 14.95 4.99
C LEU A 153 -13.05 15.28 3.66
N ALA A 154 -13.25 14.45 2.64
CA ALA A 154 -12.70 14.69 1.31
C ALA A 154 -13.21 16.00 0.69
N ASP A 155 -14.50 16.26 0.77
CA ASP A 155 -15.12 17.50 0.29
C ASP A 155 -14.56 18.73 1.01
N ALA A 156 -14.35 18.64 2.34
CA ALA A 156 -13.75 19.71 3.11
C ALA A 156 -12.31 20.00 2.69
N VAL A 157 -11.50 18.96 2.46
CA VAL A 157 -10.10 19.12 1.97
C VAL A 157 -10.08 19.77 0.59
N LEU A 158 -10.95 19.32 -0.32
CA LEU A 158 -11.08 19.91 -1.66
C LEU A 158 -11.49 21.38 -1.61
N ALA A 159 -12.46 21.72 -0.75
CA ALA A 159 -12.91 23.09 -0.57
C ALA A 159 -11.80 24.00 -0.02
N GLU A 160 -10.97 23.51 0.90
CA GLU A 160 -9.84 24.27 1.44
C GLU A 160 -8.74 24.50 0.39
N ARG A 161 -8.43 23.50 -0.46
CA ARG A 161 -7.47 23.65 -1.57
C ARG A 161 -7.90 24.67 -2.63
N ALA A 162 -9.20 24.94 -2.74
CA ALA A 162 -9.75 25.87 -3.72
C ALA A 162 -9.78 27.34 -3.23
N ARG A 163 -9.39 27.59 -1.98
CA ARG A 163 -9.27 28.94 -1.41
C ARG A 163 -7.91 29.55 -1.71
#